data_AF-A0A699R5Q2-F1
#
_entry.id   AF-A0A699R5Q2-F1
#
_cell.length_a   1.000
_cell.length_b   1.000
_cell.length_c   1.000
_cell.angle_alpha   90.00
_cell.angle_beta   90.00
_cell.angle_gamma   90.00
#
_symmetry.space_group_name_H-M   'P 1'
#
loop_
_entity.id
_entity.type
_entity.pdbx_description
1 polymer ?
#
loop_
_entity_poly.entity_id
_entity_poly.type
_entity_poly.pdbx_seq_one_letter_code
_entity_poly.pdbx_strand_id
1 'polypeptide(L)' 'MANAENPNRNPEPREAPVARKCSYKEFMSCHPFNFKGPEGAIGLIYWFEHTKSMFSPSNSIEDCKVKFATGTLTEEALS' A
#
# COMPACT_ATOMS: atom_id res chain seq x y z
N MET A 1 -18.09 48.34 -16.32
CA MET A 1 -17.39 47.36 -17.18
C MET A 1 -17.23 46.10 -16.35
N ALA A 2 -17.74 44.97 -16.85
CA ALA A 2 -17.86 43.72 -16.10
C ALA A 2 -16.52 43.00 -16.01
N ASN A 3 -16.13 42.62 -14.79
CA ASN A 3 -14.97 41.76 -14.54
C ASN A 3 -15.46 40.32 -14.71
N ALA A 4 -15.17 39.71 -15.85
CA ALA A 4 -15.59 38.34 -16.14
C ALA A 4 -14.88 37.37 -15.19
N GLU A 5 -15.65 36.74 -14.32
CA GLU A 5 -15.27 35.50 -13.64
C GLU A 5 -14.94 34.45 -14.70
N ASN A 6 -13.79 33.80 -14.56
CA ASN A 6 -13.41 32.63 -15.35
C ASN A 6 -13.84 31.37 -14.59
N PRO A 7 -14.87 30.62 -15.03
CA PRO A 7 -15.26 29.36 -14.43
C PRO A 7 -14.69 28.20 -15.26
N ASN A 8 -13.37 28.12 -15.43
CA ASN A 8 -12.74 26.90 -15.93
C ASN A 8 -12.03 26.17 -14.79
N ARG A 9 -12.85 25.68 -13.85
CA ARG A 9 -12.48 24.51 -13.06
C ARG A 9 -13.16 23.33 -13.74
N ASN A 10 -12.49 22.73 -14.72
CA ASN A 10 -12.72 21.34 -15.04
C ASN A 10 -12.10 20.51 -13.89
N PRO A 11 -12.86 19.91 -12.97
CA PRO A 11 -12.34 18.76 -12.27
C PRO A 11 -12.41 17.63 -13.29
N GLU A 12 -11.29 17.32 -13.97
CA GLU A 12 -11.17 16.02 -14.61
C GLU A 12 -11.68 14.98 -13.61
N PRO A 13 -12.54 14.03 -14.03
CA PRO A 13 -12.89 12.92 -13.18
C PRO A 13 -11.57 12.29 -12.75
N ARG A 14 -11.20 12.42 -11.48
CA ARG A 14 -10.07 11.69 -10.93
C ARG A 14 -10.47 10.23 -11.09
N GLU A 15 -10.02 9.61 -12.17
CA GLU A 15 -10.28 8.21 -12.45
C GLU A 15 -9.87 7.45 -11.20
N ALA A 16 -10.84 6.74 -10.62
CA ALA A 16 -10.57 5.93 -9.45
C ALA A 16 -9.36 5.04 -9.79
N PRO A 17 -8.35 4.97 -8.93
CA PRO A 17 -7.12 4.27 -9.28
C PRO A 17 -7.45 2.82 -9.65
N VAL A 18 -7.33 2.48 -10.94
CA VAL A 18 -7.69 1.15 -11.45
C VAL A 18 -6.79 0.13 -10.77
N ALA A 19 -7.40 -0.91 -10.19
CA ALA A 19 -6.68 -1.97 -9.51
C ALA A 19 -5.67 -2.61 -10.47
N ARG A 20 -4.37 -2.40 -10.20
CA ARG A 20 -3.25 -2.94 -10.96
C ARG A 20 -2.76 -4.20 -10.26
N LYS A 21 -2.43 -5.23 -11.05
CA LYS A 21 -1.73 -6.40 -10.54
C LYS A 21 -0.29 -5.99 -10.19
N CYS A 22 0.00 -5.83 -8.90
CA CYS A 22 1.36 -5.61 -8.41
C CYS A 22 2.09 -6.96 -8.43
N SER A 23 3.33 -6.97 -8.92
CA SER A 23 4.18 -8.16 -8.89
C SER A 23 4.93 -8.28 -7.57
N TYR A 24 5.29 -9.50 -7.17
CA TYR A 24 6.08 -9.72 -5.96
C TYR A 24 7.45 -9.02 -6.05
N LYS A 25 8.03 -8.91 -7.26
CA LYS A 25 9.28 -8.20 -7.50
C LYS A 25 9.16 -6.70 -7.22
N GLU A 26 8.08 -6.06 -7.67
CA GLU A 26 7.80 -4.65 -7.38
C GLU A 26 7.66 -4.45 -5.85
N PHE A 27 6.93 -5.33 -5.17
CA PHE A 27 6.81 -5.29 -3.71
C PHE A 27 8.17 -5.41 -3.00
N MET A 28 8.99 -6.40 -3.36
CA MET A 28 10.31 -6.60 -2.76
C MET A 28 11.28 -5.45 -3.06
N SER A 29 11.14 -4.78 -4.21
CA SER A 29 11.96 -3.61 -4.56
C SER A 29 11.74 -2.41 -3.64
N CYS A 30 10.59 -2.36 -2.96
CA CYS A 30 10.29 -1.35 -1.95
C CYS A 30 10.90 -1.68 -0.58
N HIS A 31 11.68 -2.77 -0.46
CA HIS A 31 12.36 -3.20 0.76
C HIS A 31 11.39 -3.35 1.95
N PRO A 32 10.47 -4.31 1.88
CA PRO A 32 9.46 -4.46 2.91
C PRO A 32 10.05 -4.82 4.27
N PHE A 33 9.41 -4.30 5.32
CA PHE A 33 9.76 -4.62 6.69
C PHE A 33 9.34 -6.05 7.04
N ASN A 34 10.27 -6.84 7.59
CA ASN A 34 9.98 -8.21 8.02
C ASN A 34 9.55 -8.24 9.49
N PHE A 35 8.61 -9.12 9.82
CA PHE A 35 8.18 -9.36 11.20
C PHE A 35 8.64 -10.75 11.65
N LYS A 36 9.40 -10.80 12.76
CA LYS A 36 10.06 -12.03 13.23
C LYS A 36 9.26 -12.76 14.32
N GLY A 37 8.30 -12.09 14.96
CA GLY A 37 7.48 -12.66 16.03
C GLY A 37 7.72 -12.07 17.44
N PRO A 38 8.97 -11.98 17.95
CA PRO A 38 9.22 -11.65 19.35
C PRO A 38 8.96 -10.18 19.69
N GLU A 39 8.71 -9.31 18.72
CA GLU A 39 8.33 -7.92 18.94
C GLU A 39 6.90 -7.77 19.52
N GLY A 40 6.13 -8.87 19.57
CA GLY A 40 4.81 -8.93 20.20
C GLY A 40 3.75 -8.08 19.50
N ALA A 41 2.67 -7.74 20.22
CA ALA A 41 1.54 -7.00 19.66
C ALA A 41 1.93 -5.63 19.09
N ILE A 42 2.87 -4.92 19.73
CA ILE A 42 3.36 -3.62 19.27
C ILE A 42 4.08 -3.76 17.94
N GLY A 43 4.99 -4.74 17.82
CA GLY A 43 5.68 -5.01 16.57
C GLY A 43 4.75 -5.46 15.46
N LEU A 44 3.72 -6.24 15.78
CA LEU A 44 2.70 -6.66 14.83
C LEU A 44 1.89 -5.47 14.29
N ILE A 45 1.44 -4.56 15.17
CA ILE A 45 0.71 -3.35 14.77
C ILE A 45 1.60 -2.48 13.88
N TYR A 46 2.85 -2.29 14.26
CA TYR A 46 3.81 -1.51 13.49
C TYR A 46 4.04 -2.11 12.08
N TRP A 47 4.27 -3.42 12.00
CA TRP A 47 4.41 -4.14 10.73
C TRP A 47 3.16 -4.02 9.86
N PHE A 48 1.96 -4.10 10.45
CA PHE A 48 0.70 -3.99 9.73
C PHE A 48 0.50 -2.59 9.12
N GLU A 49 0.75 -1.54 9.89
CA GLU A 49 0.67 -0.15 9.41
C GLU A 49 1.75 0.16 8.36
N HIS A 50 2.97 -0.35 8.54
CA HIS A 50 4.04 -0.21 7.56
C HIS A 50 3.66 -0.87 6.22
N THR A 51 3.19 -2.11 6.28
CA THR A 51 2.77 -2.90 5.10
C THR A 51 1.61 -2.22 4.37
N LYS A 52 0.61 -1.69 5.09
CA LYS A 52 -0.47 -0.89 4.49
C LYS A 52 0.05 0.34 3.75
N SER A 53 1.01 1.06 4.34
CA SER A 53 1.61 2.24 3.73
C SER A 53 2.33 1.91 2.42
N MET A 54 3.04 0.78 2.36
CA MET A 54 3.67 0.30 1.12
C MET A 54 2.66 0.02 0.01
N PHE A 55 1.45 -0.42 0.39
CA PHE A 55 0.38 -0.66 -0.58
C PHE A 55 -0.42 0.59 -0.92
N SER A 56 -0.43 1.64 -0.10
CA SER A 56 -1.22 2.86 -0.35
C SER A 56 -0.96 3.55 -1.70
N PRO A 57 0.28 3.68 -2.20
CA PRO A 57 0.52 4.22 -3.54
C PRO A 57 0.33 3.18 -4.65
N SER A 58 0.23 1.90 -4.30
CA SER A 58 0.00 0.82 -5.26
C SER A 58 -1.50 0.59 -5.41
N ASN A 59 -2.03 0.62 -6.62
CA ASN A 59 -3.41 0.15 -6.85
C ASN A 59 -3.50 -1.39 -6.76
N SER A 60 -2.72 -2.04 -5.89
CA SER A 60 -2.62 -3.50 -5.86
C SER A 60 -3.96 -4.16 -5.53
N ILE A 61 -4.26 -5.25 -6.25
CA ILE A 61 -5.40 -6.11 -5.93
C ILE A 61 -5.22 -6.68 -4.52
N GLU A 62 -6.29 -6.73 -3.73
CA GLU A 62 -6.26 -7.15 -2.32
C GLU A 62 -5.58 -8.53 -2.10
N ASP A 63 -5.83 -9.48 -3.01
CA ASP A 63 -5.21 -10.81 -3.00
C ASP A 63 -3.67 -10.75 -3.12
N CYS A 64 -3.13 -9.79 -3.89
CA CYS A 64 -1.68 -9.57 -3.96
C CYS A 64 -1.13 -9.03 -2.64
N LYS A 65 -1.87 -8.16 -1.95
CA LYS A 65 -1.41 -7.57 -0.68
C LYS A 65 -1.22 -8.64 0.38
N VAL A 66 -2.21 -9.52 0.54
CA VAL A 66 -2.14 -10.61 1.52
C VAL A 66 -0.98 -11.55 1.21
N LYS A 67 -0.90 -12.04 -0.04
CA LYS A 67 0.16 -12.97 -0.47
C LYS A 67 1.57 -12.40 -0.31
N PHE A 68 1.74 -11.10 -0.55
CA PHE A 68 3.04 -10.45 -0.44
C PHE A 68 3.40 -10.14 1.02
N ALA A 69 2.43 -9.67 1.81
CA ALA A 69 2.60 -9.47 3.25
C ALA A 69 3.02 -10.76 3.96
N THR A 70 2.39 -11.90 3.64
CA THR A 70 2.79 -13.20 4.21
C THR A 70 4.23 -13.58 3.89
N GLY A 71 4.80 -13.09 2.77
CA GLY A 71 6.20 -13.28 2.43
C GLY A 71 7.20 -12.48 3.27
N THR A 72 6.72 -11.61 4.15
CA THR A 72 7.55 -10.79 5.07
C THR A 72 7.54 -11.31 6.51
N LEU A 73 6.75 -12.35 6.79
CA LEU A 73 6.77 -13.06 8.06
C LEU A 73 7.99 -14.00 8.08
N THR A 74 8.75 -14.00 9.15
CA THR A 74 9.96 -14.83 9.29
C THR A 74 10.07 -15.43 10.69
N GLU A 75 10.93 -16.46 10.83
CA GLU A 75 11.26 -17.07 12.13
C GLU A 75 10.03 -17.52 12.93
N GLU A 76 9.90 -17.06 14.17
CA GLU A 76 8.82 -17.41 15.09
C GLU A 76 7.45 -16.96 14.58
N ALA A 77 7.39 -15.97 13.69
CA ALA A 77 6.13 -15.55 13.07
C ALA A 77 5.55 -16.59 12.07
N LEU A 78 6.35 -17.59 11.67
CA LEU A 78 5.93 -18.69 10.79
C LEU A 78 5.63 -19.99 11.55
N SER A 79 5.87 -20.02 12.87
CA SER A 79 5.78 -21.23 13.70
C SER A 79 4.37 -21.55 14.19
#